data_AF-A0A653UPQ4-F1
#
_entry.id   AF-A0A653UPQ4-F1
#
_cell.length_a   1.000
_cell.length_b   1.000
_cell.length_c   1.000
_cell.angle_alpha   90.00
_cell.angle_beta   90.00
_cell.angle_gamma   90.00
#
_symmetry.space_group_name_H-M   'P 1'
#
loop_
_entity.id
_entity.type
_entity.pdbx_description
1 polymer ?
#
loop_
_entity_poly.entity_id
_entity_poly.type
_entity_poly.pdbx_seq_one_letter_code
_entity_poly.pdbx_strand_id
1 'polypeptide(L)'
;MSTPPPMICISLRYANAPRIYDWLIEAFGFEKHAAYYSDDGKTLLHGELRMGESFVMLGSSENNVFGKLVSRPAELGGTTASPYIATTDIDTLCERARAAGAEICMEPTDQPYGSRDFICKDPEGHVWCFGTYRPASDH
;
A
#
# COMPACT_ATOMS: atom_id res chain seq x y z
N MET A 1 -18.54 -8.95 -25.24
CA MET A 1 -17.26 -8.64 -24.58
C MET A 1 -17.03 -9.70 -23.51
N SER A 2 -15.84 -10.29 -23.41
CA SER A 2 -15.56 -11.27 -22.35
C SER A 2 -15.58 -10.57 -21.00
N THR A 3 -16.14 -11.21 -19.98
CA THR A 3 -16.00 -10.75 -18.59
C THR A 3 -14.51 -10.72 -18.23
N PRO A 4 -13.99 -9.61 -17.68
CA PRO A 4 -12.62 -9.58 -17.20
C PRO A 4 -12.42 -10.58 -16.05
N PRO A 5 -11.21 -11.15 -15.89
CA PRO A 5 -10.93 -12.07 -14.79
C PRO A 5 -11.05 -11.36 -13.43
N PRO A 6 -11.33 -12.11 -12.35
CA PRO A 6 -11.35 -11.55 -10.99
C PRO A 6 -9.97 -11.02 -10.59
N MET A 7 -9.95 -9.96 -9.77
CA MET A 7 -8.74 -9.31 -9.25
C MET A 7 -8.86 -9.16 -7.72
N ILE A 8 -7.74 -9.34 -7.01
CA ILE A 8 -7.64 -9.08 -5.56
C ILE A 8 -6.94 -7.72 -5.39
N CYS A 9 -7.56 -6.82 -4.64
CA CYS A 9 -6.98 -5.54 -4.24
C CYS A 9 -7.01 -5.42 -2.72
N ILE A 10 -5.94 -4.92 -2.13
CA ILE A 10 -5.95 -4.55 -0.71
C ILE A 10 -6.61 -3.17 -0.56
N SER A 11 -7.42 -3.02 0.49
CA SER A 11 -8.12 -1.77 0.82
C SER A 11 -7.69 -1.29 2.20
N LEU A 12 -7.02 -0.14 2.27
CA LEU A 12 -6.46 0.44 3.49
C LEU A 12 -7.24 1.68 3.94
N ARG A 13 -7.15 2.01 5.23
CA ARG A 13 -7.79 3.20 5.81
C ARG A 13 -6.78 4.08 6.51
N TYR A 14 -6.93 5.38 6.29
CA TYR A 14 -6.03 6.41 6.81
C TYR A 14 -6.81 7.51 7.50
N ALA A 15 -6.26 8.09 8.56
CA ALA A 15 -6.76 9.33 9.15
C ALA A 15 -6.63 10.49 8.16
N ASN A 16 -5.52 10.57 7.41
CA ASN A 16 -5.29 11.56 6.37
C ASN A 16 -4.95 10.89 5.04
N ALA A 17 -5.96 10.26 4.43
CA ALA A 17 -5.78 9.57 3.16
C ALA A 17 -5.32 10.47 2.01
N PRO A 18 -5.74 11.74 1.85
CA PRO A 18 -5.20 12.62 0.80
C PRO A 18 -3.68 12.74 0.88
N ARG A 19 -3.13 12.99 2.08
CA ARG A 19 -1.69 13.09 2.29
C ARG A 19 -0.98 11.77 2.00
N ILE A 20 -1.56 10.66 2.47
CA ILE A 20 -0.94 9.34 2.25
C ILE A 20 -1.01 8.91 0.79
N TYR A 21 -2.06 9.27 0.06
CA TYR A 21 -2.17 9.02 -1.37
C TYR A 21 -0.97 9.58 -2.13
N ASP A 22 -0.66 10.86 -1.90
CA ASP A 22 0.49 11.53 -2.51
C ASP A 22 1.82 10.95 -1.99
N TRP A 23 1.90 10.67 -0.69
CA TRP A 23 3.09 10.08 -0.09
C TRP A 23 3.41 8.69 -0.68
N LEU A 24 2.42 7.83 -0.94
CA LEU A 24 2.63 6.51 -1.54
C LEU A 24 3.16 6.61 -2.98
N ILE A 25 2.74 7.65 -3.73
CA ILE A 25 3.30 7.95 -5.06
C ILE A 25 4.77 8.37 -4.92
N GLU A 26 5.06 9.29 -4.00
CA GLU A 26 6.41 9.83 -3.80
C GLU A 26 7.39 8.81 -3.21
N ALA A 27 6.97 8.02 -2.22
CA ALA A 27 7.81 7.09 -1.48
C ALA A 27 8.00 5.76 -2.23
N PHE A 28 6.92 5.21 -2.78
CA PHE A 28 6.94 3.86 -3.37
C PHE A 28 6.86 3.85 -4.90
N GLY A 29 6.59 4.98 -5.54
CA GLY A 29 6.49 5.05 -6.99
C GLY A 29 5.19 4.51 -7.56
N PHE A 30 4.11 4.50 -6.76
CA PHE A 30 2.78 4.26 -7.30
C PHE A 30 2.39 5.32 -8.32
N GLU A 31 1.53 4.94 -9.27
CA GLU A 31 0.90 5.85 -10.22
C GLU A 31 -0.52 6.17 -9.77
N LYS A 32 -0.93 7.43 -9.93
CA LYS A 32 -2.31 7.86 -9.73
C LYS A 32 -3.22 7.15 -10.74
N HIS A 33 -4.26 6.48 -10.24
CA HIS A 33 -5.30 5.90 -11.08
C HIS A 33 -6.63 6.65 -10.95
N ALA A 34 -7.19 6.69 -9.73
CA ALA A 34 -8.42 7.41 -9.45
C ALA A 34 -8.40 8.02 -8.04
N ALA A 35 -9.12 9.12 -7.87
CA ALA A 35 -9.31 9.76 -6.57
C ALA A 35 -10.67 10.47 -6.55
N TYR A 36 -11.55 10.02 -5.68
CA TYR A 36 -12.90 10.54 -5.49
C TYR A 36 -12.98 11.19 -4.11
N TYR A 37 -13.22 12.50 -4.11
CA TYR A 37 -13.28 13.30 -2.89
C TYR A 37 -14.73 13.61 -2.50
N SER A 38 -14.92 13.99 -1.24
CA SER A 38 -16.14 14.66 -0.77
C SER A 38 -16.40 15.96 -1.53
N ASP A 39 -17.64 16.45 -1.47
CA ASP A 39 -18.03 17.71 -2.14
C ASP A 39 -17.19 18.91 -1.71
N ASP A 40 -16.71 18.93 -0.46
CA ASP A 40 -15.83 19.98 0.06
C ASP A 40 -14.34 19.78 -0.26
N GLY A 41 -14.00 18.68 -0.93
CA GLY A 41 -12.65 18.33 -1.39
C GLY A 41 -11.68 17.89 -0.28
N LYS A 42 -12.12 17.78 0.98
CA LYS A 42 -11.22 17.52 2.11
C LYS A 42 -11.00 16.04 2.40
N THR A 43 -11.98 15.21 2.10
CA THR A 43 -11.95 13.79 2.39
C THR A 43 -11.73 13.02 1.09
N LEU A 44 -10.71 12.16 1.03
CA LEU A 44 -10.59 11.17 -0.02
C LEU A 44 -11.51 9.99 0.32
N LEU A 45 -12.67 9.92 -0.34
CA LEU A 45 -13.67 8.87 -0.10
C LEU A 45 -13.21 7.53 -0.66
N HIS A 46 -12.59 7.56 -1.85
CA HIS A 46 -12.04 6.39 -2.53
C HIS A 46 -10.87 6.81 -3.42
N GLY A 47 -9.70 6.26 -3.14
CA GLY A 47 -8.49 6.42 -3.92
C GLY A 47 -8.02 5.09 -4.47
N GLU A 48 -7.47 5.11 -5.67
CA GLU A 48 -6.86 3.98 -6.33
C GLU A 48 -5.45 4.37 -6.77
N LEU A 49 -4.48 3.57 -6.37
CA LEU A 49 -3.08 3.65 -6.78
C LEU A 49 -2.69 2.39 -7.53
N ARG A 50 -1.95 2.55 -8.61
CA ARG A 50 -1.54 1.47 -9.50
C ARG A 50 -0.03 1.29 -9.49
N MET A 51 0.43 0.05 -9.51
CA MET A 51 1.82 -0.30 -9.79
C MET A 51 1.83 -1.49 -10.75
N GLY A 52 2.20 -1.24 -12.01
CA GLY A 52 2.02 -2.23 -13.07
C GLY A 52 0.55 -2.59 -13.24
N GLU A 53 0.21 -3.87 -13.06
CA GLU A 53 -1.16 -4.41 -13.11
C GLU A 53 -1.82 -4.53 -11.72
N SER A 54 -1.08 -4.21 -10.64
CA SER A 54 -1.56 -4.32 -9.27
C SER A 54 -2.17 -3.00 -8.79
N PHE A 55 -3.17 -3.10 -7.91
CA PHE A 55 -3.88 -1.96 -7.35
C PHE A 55 -3.93 -2.01 -5.83
N VAL A 56 -3.77 -0.83 -5.23
CA VAL A 56 -4.14 -0.57 -3.84
C VAL A 56 -5.29 0.42 -3.84
N MET A 57 -6.29 0.12 -3.02
CA MET A 57 -7.41 1.02 -2.75
C MET A 57 -7.23 1.61 -1.35
N LEU A 58 -7.60 2.88 -1.18
CA LEU A 58 -7.52 3.54 0.11
C LEU A 58 -8.57 4.63 0.28
N GLY A 59 -8.91 4.95 1.52
CA GLY A 59 -9.83 6.05 1.82
C GLY A 59 -9.61 6.62 3.22
N SER A 60 -10.02 7.87 3.39
CA SER A 60 -10.04 8.55 4.69
C SER A 60 -10.94 7.77 5.65
N SER A 61 -10.64 7.76 6.95
CA SER A 61 -11.50 7.15 7.95
C SER A 61 -12.84 7.87 7.99
N GLU A 62 -13.91 7.13 7.75
CA GLU A 62 -15.28 7.61 7.56
C GLU A 62 -16.21 6.65 8.30
N ASN A 63 -17.31 7.16 8.83
CA ASN A 63 -18.31 6.38 9.57
C ASN A 63 -19.24 5.54 8.67
N ASN A 64 -18.75 5.11 7.50
CA ASN A 64 -19.45 4.20 6.60
C ASN A 64 -19.31 2.73 7.03
N VAL A 65 -20.09 1.82 6.41
CA VAL A 65 -20.11 0.40 6.80
C VAL A 65 -18.71 -0.20 6.78
N PHE A 66 -17.96 0.02 5.70
CA PHE A 66 -16.60 -0.52 5.57
C PHE A 66 -15.62 0.09 6.59
N GLY A 67 -15.69 1.39 6.82
CA GLY A 67 -14.81 2.10 7.76
C GLY A 67 -15.03 1.72 9.22
N LYS A 68 -16.23 1.25 9.57
CA LYS A 68 -16.52 0.68 10.89
C LYS A 68 -15.95 -0.74 11.09
N LEU A 69 -15.61 -1.44 10.00
CA LEU A 69 -15.14 -2.82 10.01
C LEU A 69 -13.62 -2.94 9.85
N VAL A 70 -12.98 -1.94 9.26
CA VAL A 70 -11.54 -1.92 8.97
C VAL A 70 -10.86 -0.84 9.79
N SER A 71 -10.30 -1.24 10.94
CA SER A 71 -9.58 -0.35 11.85
C SER A 71 -8.22 0.08 11.31
N ARG A 72 -7.77 1.27 11.72
CA ARG A 72 -6.42 1.78 11.44
C ARG A 72 -5.38 1.17 12.38
N PRO A 73 -4.09 1.13 12.00
CA PRO A 73 -3.03 0.61 12.87
C PRO A 73 -2.98 1.28 14.24
N ALA A 74 -3.13 2.61 14.28
CA ALA A 74 -3.16 3.38 15.53
C ALA A 74 -4.34 3.03 16.46
N GLU A 75 -5.45 2.52 15.93
CA GLU A 75 -6.62 2.10 16.71
C GLU A 75 -6.44 0.69 17.31
N LEU A 76 -5.66 -0.16 16.63
CA LEU A 76 -5.39 -1.53 17.05
C LEU A 76 -4.09 -1.65 17.88
N GLY A 77 -3.22 -0.65 17.84
CA GLY A 77 -1.86 -0.73 18.39
C GLY A 77 -0.93 -1.63 17.55
N GLY A 78 -1.29 -1.92 16.30
CA GLY A 78 -0.58 -2.81 15.41
C GLY A 78 -1.29 -3.02 14.08
N THR A 79 -0.69 -3.80 13.19
CA THR A 79 -1.20 -4.03 11.83
C THR A 79 -1.56 -5.50 11.63
N THR A 80 -2.74 -5.76 11.08
CA THR A 80 -3.26 -7.13 10.86
C THR A 80 -3.16 -7.60 9.41
N ALA A 81 -2.84 -6.71 8.48
CA ALA A 81 -2.65 -7.01 7.06
C ALA A 81 -1.53 -6.16 6.48
N SER A 82 -0.71 -6.74 5.60
CA SER A 82 0.36 -6.05 4.88
C SER A 82 0.27 -6.41 3.40
N PRO A 83 0.26 -5.42 2.49
CA PRO A 83 0.55 -5.69 1.09
C PRO A 83 1.96 -6.30 0.97
N TYR A 84 2.10 -7.32 0.13
CA TYR A 84 3.39 -7.76 -0.40
C TYR A 84 3.46 -7.36 -1.87
N ILE A 85 4.48 -6.59 -2.23
CA ILE A 85 4.65 -6.07 -3.58
C ILE A 85 5.90 -6.71 -4.19
N ALA A 86 5.66 -7.60 -5.16
CA ALA A 86 6.71 -8.26 -5.92
C ALA A 86 7.25 -7.31 -7.00
N THR A 87 8.44 -6.76 -6.79
CA THR A 87 9.06 -5.77 -7.68
C THR A 87 10.56 -6.04 -7.84
N THR A 88 11.30 -5.10 -8.42
CA THR A 88 12.76 -5.14 -8.59
C THR A 88 13.42 -4.00 -7.81
N ASP A 89 14.75 -3.96 -7.79
CA ASP A 89 15.54 -2.83 -7.24
C ASP A 89 15.21 -2.47 -5.78
N ILE A 90 15.09 -3.51 -4.95
CA ILE A 90 14.65 -3.48 -3.55
C ILE A 90 15.48 -2.51 -2.70
N ASP A 91 16.80 -2.46 -2.89
CA ASP A 91 17.67 -1.52 -2.18
C ASP A 91 17.36 -0.07 -2.54
N THR A 92 17.21 0.23 -3.83
CA THR A 92 16.88 1.58 -4.31
C THR A 92 15.52 2.03 -3.80
N LEU A 93 14.54 1.13 -3.81
CA LEU A 93 13.20 1.41 -3.30
C LEU A 93 13.21 1.63 -1.78
N CYS A 94 13.99 0.85 -1.03
CA CYS A 94 14.15 1.02 0.41
C CYS A 94 14.74 2.40 0.75
N GLU A 95 15.79 2.83 0.03
CA GLU A 95 16.40 4.14 0.26
C GLU A 95 15.45 5.29 -0.11
N ARG A 96 14.66 5.14 -1.17
CA ARG A 96 13.60 6.09 -1.51
C ARG A 96 12.54 6.18 -0.42
N ALA A 97 12.08 5.04 0.09
CA ALA A 97 11.11 4.98 1.19
C ALA A 97 11.66 5.63 2.46
N ARG A 98 12.93 5.34 2.81
CA ARG A 98 13.63 5.95 3.95
C ARG A 98 13.72 7.46 3.80
N ALA A 99 14.10 7.95 2.62
CA ALA A 99 14.19 9.38 2.33
C ALA A 99 12.82 10.08 2.43
N ALA A 100 11.73 9.38 2.10
CA ALA A 100 10.36 9.87 2.27
C ALA A 100 9.84 9.78 3.72
N GLY A 101 10.64 9.24 4.66
CA GLY A 101 10.29 9.16 6.08
C GLY A 101 9.55 7.88 6.50
N ALA A 102 9.62 6.81 5.70
CA ALA A 102 9.15 5.50 6.13
C ALA A 102 10.00 4.95 7.29
N GLU A 103 9.37 4.27 8.24
CA GLU A 103 10.08 3.53 9.29
C GLU A 103 10.55 2.19 8.71
N ILE A 104 11.85 2.02 8.43
CA ILE A 104 12.39 0.74 7.95
C ILE A 104 12.47 -0.24 9.13
N CYS A 105 11.61 -1.26 9.10
CA CYS A 105 11.52 -2.29 10.14
C CYS A 105 12.45 -3.49 9.85
N MET A 106 12.74 -3.75 8.57
CA MET A 106 13.71 -4.75 8.12
C MET A 106 14.44 -4.17 6.91
N GLU A 107 15.76 -4.04 7.03
CA GLU A 107 16.64 -3.64 5.93
C GLU A 107 16.61 -4.66 4.78
N PRO A 108 16.95 -4.27 3.54
CA PRO A 108 17.03 -5.17 2.40
C PRO A 108 17.88 -6.42 2.70
N THR A 109 17.19 -7.56 2.80
CA THR A 109 17.76 -8.83 3.29
C THR A 109 17.43 -9.96 2.33
N ASP A 110 18.43 -10.76 1.97
CA ASP A 110 18.23 -11.96 1.17
C ASP A 110 17.56 -13.05 2.00
N GLN A 111 16.52 -13.66 1.44
CA GLN A 111 15.64 -14.59 2.10
C GLN A 111 15.92 -16.04 1.68
N PRO A 112 15.65 -17.04 2.55
CA PRO A 112 15.90 -18.46 2.23
C PRO A 112 15.17 -18.98 0.99
N TYR A 113 14.05 -18.35 0.60
CA TYR A 113 13.25 -18.66 -0.58
C TYR A 113 13.70 -17.88 -1.84
N GLY A 114 14.90 -17.29 -1.82
CA GLY A 114 15.53 -16.66 -2.98
C GLY A 114 15.05 -15.24 -3.28
N SER A 115 14.28 -14.64 -2.37
CA SER A 115 13.86 -13.23 -2.48
C SER A 115 14.89 -12.30 -1.87
N ARG A 116 14.87 -11.04 -2.28
CA ARG A 116 15.45 -9.92 -1.52
C ARG A 116 14.31 -9.04 -1.03
N ASP A 117 14.16 -8.86 0.27
CA ASP A 117 12.99 -8.21 0.86
C ASP A 117 13.36 -7.05 1.78
N PHE A 118 12.51 -6.03 1.85
CA PHE A 118 12.51 -5.06 2.96
C PHE A 118 11.09 -4.85 3.49
N ILE A 119 11.00 -4.47 4.77
CA ILE A 119 9.72 -4.18 5.43
C ILE A 119 9.80 -2.77 6.01
N CYS A 120 8.75 -1.98 5.80
CA CYS A 120 8.63 -0.66 6.38
C CYS A 120 7.22 -0.37 6.88
N LYS A 121 7.08 0.67 7.70
CA LYS A 121 5.80 1.31 7.98
C LYS A 121 5.68 2.64 7.26
N ASP A 122 4.48 2.92 6.76
CA ASP A 122 4.12 4.26 6.31
C ASP A 122 3.88 5.21 7.49
N PRO A 123 3.72 6.53 7.25
CA PRO A 123 3.56 7.52 8.31
C PRO A 123 2.33 7.35 9.21
N GLU A 124 1.39 6.46 8.87
CA GLU A 124 0.23 6.14 9.72
C GLU A 124 0.27 4.71 10.29
N GLY A 125 1.39 4.01 10.09
CA GLY A 125 1.70 2.75 10.74
C GLY A 125 1.27 1.49 9.97
N HIS A 126 0.76 1.61 8.74
CA HIS A 126 0.52 0.41 7.94
C HIS A 126 1.84 -0.22 7.55
N VAL A 127 1.90 -1.55 7.60
CA VAL A 127 3.08 -2.32 7.24
C VAL A 127 3.04 -2.62 5.74
N TRP A 128 4.18 -2.41 5.09
CA TRP A 128 4.39 -2.70 3.68
C TRP A 128 5.59 -3.62 3.53
N CYS A 129 5.43 -4.68 2.74
CA CYS A 129 6.50 -5.60 2.39
C CYS A 129 6.78 -5.52 0.89
N PHE A 130 8.04 -5.38 0.54
CA PHE A 130 8.50 -5.37 -0.85
C PHE A 130 9.54 -6.47 -1.02
N GLY A 131 9.50 -7.13 -2.16
CA GLY A 131 10.51 -8.13 -2.46
C GLY A 131 10.51 -8.59 -3.90
N THR A 132 11.41 -9.52 -4.22
CA THR A 132 11.58 -10.02 -5.60
C THR A 132 10.79 -11.30 -5.88
N TYR A 133 10.27 -11.96 -4.84
CA TYR A 133 9.53 -13.22 -4.97
C TYR A 133 8.19 -13.03 -5.68
N ARG A 134 7.94 -13.85 -6.69
CA ARG A 134 6.68 -13.91 -7.43
C ARG A 134 6.10 -15.31 -7.24
N PRO A 135 4.96 -15.47 -6.54
CA PRO A 135 4.27 -16.74 -6.52
C PRO A 135 3.90 -17.11 -7.96
N ALA A 136 4.44 -18.19 -8.48
CA ALA A 136 4.01 -18.70 -9.78
C ALA A 136 2.58 -19.23 -9.65
N SER A 137 1.72 -18.87 -10.60
CA SER A 137 0.68 -19.80 -11.03
C SER A 137 1.28 -20.52 -12.22
N ASP A 138 1.63 -21.79 -12.05
CA ASP A 138 1.90 -22.63 -13.21
C ASP A 138 0.71 -22.45 -14.17
N HIS A 139 1.00 -22.02 -15.40
CA HIS A 139 -0.01 -21.82 -16.44
C HIS A 139 -0.65 -23.14 -16.85
#